data_AF-A0A3B8KYN5-F1
#
_entry.id   AF-A0A3B8KYN5-F1
#
_cell.length_a   1.000
_cell.length_b   1.000
_cell.length_c   1.000
_cell.angle_alpha   90.00
_cell.angle_beta   90.00
_cell.angle_gamma   90.00
#
_symmetry.space_group_name_H-M   'P 1'
#
loop_
_entity.id
_entity.type
_entity.pdbx_description
1 polymer ?
#
loop_
_entity_poly.entity_id
_entity_poly.type
_entity_poly.pdbx_seq_one_letter_code
_entity_poly.pdbx_strand_id
1 'polypeptide(L)'
;ASDLSVVRTWDITKDLTWIDPVCFDGTHLWVGDLRDLGIHRYRFEGDRIVRDGTFRYPGGMHFSQGVRIAGGKLYSIHTFGSMDGLFEFNLPATLDKTVQQPTRVWEIAETRMHLEGFD
;
A
#
# COMPACT_ATOMS: atom_id res chain seq x y z
N ALA A 1 19.88 -5.89 11.45
CA ALA A 1 19.45 -7.18 12.02
C ALA A 1 20.57 -8.19 11.76
N SER A 2 20.99 -8.96 12.77
CA SER A 2 22.14 -9.88 12.68
C SER A 2 21.76 -11.32 12.35
N ASP A 3 20.52 -11.74 12.61
CA ASP A 3 20.10 -13.15 12.56
C ASP A 3 18.68 -13.39 12.02
N LEU A 4 18.01 -12.36 11.49
CA LEU A 4 16.61 -12.41 11.03
C LEU A 4 15.61 -12.94 12.08
N SER A 5 15.97 -12.90 13.37
CA SER A 5 15.09 -13.33 14.44
C SER A 5 13.80 -12.50 14.47
N VAL A 6 12.67 -13.19 14.66
CA VAL A 6 11.39 -12.54 14.90
C VAL A 6 11.35 -12.09 16.35
N VAL A 7 11.51 -10.78 16.57
CA VAL A 7 11.51 -10.20 17.92
C VAL A 7 10.11 -9.84 18.42
N ARG A 8 9.15 -9.64 17.50
CA ARG A 8 7.75 -9.28 17.80
C ARG A 8 6.82 -9.72 16.68
N THR A 9 5.58 -10.02 17.06
CA THR A 9 4.48 -10.36 16.15
C THR A 9 3.23 -9.62 16.59
N TRP A 10 2.47 -9.12 15.63
CA TRP A 10 1.17 -8.50 15.86
C TRP A 10 0.11 -9.18 15.02
N ASP A 11 -1.06 -9.43 15.62
CA ASP A 11 -2.23 -9.92 14.90
C ASP A 11 -3.11 -8.75 14.44
N ILE A 12 -3.26 -8.61 13.13
CA ILE A 12 -4.08 -7.60 12.46
C ILE A 12 -5.18 -8.22 11.59
N THR A 13 -5.45 -9.52 11.76
CA THR A 13 -6.45 -10.26 10.96
C THR A 13 -7.88 -9.75 11.15
N LYS A 14 -8.16 -9.05 12.26
CA LYS A 14 -9.43 -8.33 12.47
C LYS A 14 -9.64 -7.19 11.46
N ASP A 15 -8.56 -6.61 10.95
CA ASP A 15 -8.57 -5.43 10.10
C ASP A 15 -8.27 -5.77 8.63
N LEU A 16 -7.61 -6.91 8.36
CA LEU A 16 -7.03 -7.28 7.07
C LEU A 16 -7.25 -8.77 6.77
N THR A 17 -7.46 -9.09 5.49
CA THR A 17 -7.57 -10.50 5.06
C THR A 17 -6.55 -10.92 4.02
N TRP A 18 -5.94 -9.97 3.32
CA TRP A 18 -4.84 -10.22 2.40
C TRP A 18 -3.83 -9.09 2.57
N ILE A 19 -2.63 -9.43 3.04
CA ILE A 19 -1.54 -8.49 3.28
C ILE A 19 -0.63 -8.47 2.06
N ASP A 20 -0.74 -7.43 1.25
CA ASP A 20 0.22 -7.10 0.19
C ASP A 20 -0.12 -5.70 -0.37
N PRO A 21 0.83 -4.76 -0.52
CA PRO A 21 2.21 -4.76 -0.02
C PRO A 21 2.31 -4.33 1.45
N VAL A 22 3.52 -4.48 2.01
CA VAL A 22 3.88 -3.96 3.34
C VAL A 22 5.06 -3.00 3.24
N CYS A 23 4.98 -1.85 3.90
CA CYS A 23 6.08 -0.88 3.99
C CYS A 23 6.14 -0.25 5.38
N PHE A 24 7.34 -0.03 5.90
CA PHE A 24 7.57 0.78 7.09
C PHE A 24 8.29 2.05 6.70
N ASP A 25 7.70 3.22 6.98
CA ASP A 25 8.25 4.52 6.58
C ASP A 25 9.23 5.13 7.60
N GLY A 26 9.51 4.40 8.69
CA GLY A 26 10.28 4.88 9.84
C GLY A 26 9.41 5.28 11.05
N THR A 27 8.11 5.49 10.84
CA THR A 27 7.13 5.88 11.87
C THR A 27 5.86 5.03 11.84
N HIS A 28 5.31 4.78 10.65
CA HIS A 28 4.07 4.06 10.42
C HIS A 28 4.32 2.79 9.61
N LEU A 29 3.52 1.77 9.92
CA LEU A 29 3.39 0.57 9.10
C LEU A 29 2.24 0.79 8.10
N TRP A 30 2.52 0.57 6.83
CA TRP A 30 1.59 0.68 5.72
C TRP A 30 1.32 -0.71 5.16
N VAL A 31 0.05 -1.07 5.02
CA VAL A 31 -0.38 -2.41 4.60
C VAL A 31 -1.50 -2.30 3.59
N GLY A 32 -1.30 -2.83 2.38
CA GLY A 32 -2.36 -2.98 1.39
C GLY A 32 -3.35 -4.07 1.80
N ASP A 33 -4.64 -3.86 1.50
CA ASP A 33 -5.70 -4.85 1.63
C ASP A 33 -6.48 -4.99 0.33
N LEU A 34 -6.55 -6.22 -0.19
CA LEU A 34 -7.26 -6.50 -1.43
C LEU A 34 -8.78 -6.23 -1.32
N ARG A 35 -9.37 -6.37 -0.12
CA ARG A 35 -10.83 -6.19 0.08
C ARG A 35 -11.25 -4.74 0.30
N ASP A 36 -10.48 -3.97 1.06
CA ASP A 36 -10.82 -2.57 1.35
C ASP A 36 -10.45 -1.65 0.16
N LEU A 37 -9.63 -2.09 -0.79
CA LEU A 37 -9.10 -1.25 -1.89
C LEU A 37 -8.50 0.06 -1.33
N GLY A 38 -7.44 -0.11 -0.54
CA GLY A 38 -6.72 0.98 0.09
C GLY A 38 -5.46 0.48 0.78
N ILE A 39 -4.70 1.43 1.34
CA ILE A 39 -3.48 1.14 2.09
C ILE A 39 -3.72 1.58 3.54
N HIS A 40 -3.87 0.61 4.43
CA HIS A 40 -4.05 0.83 5.86
C HIS A 40 -2.76 1.39 6.45
N ARG A 41 -2.89 2.36 7.35
CA ARG A 41 -1.80 2.91 8.13
C ARG A 41 -1.98 2.52 9.60
N TYR A 42 -0.91 2.02 10.20
CA TYR A 42 -0.84 1.62 11.60
C TYR A 42 0.25 2.40 12.32
N ARG A 43 -0.05 2.86 13.53
CA ARG A 43 0.91 3.40 14.49
C ARG A 43 1.33 2.34 15.49
N PHE A 44 2.58 2.39 15.89
CA PHE A 44 3.07 1.62 17.03
C PHE A 44 2.75 2.36 18.33
N GLU A 45 2.10 1.67 19.26
CA GLU A 45 1.79 2.17 20.60
C GLU A 45 2.31 1.15 21.62
N GLY A 46 3.58 1.30 22.03
CA GLY A 46 4.21 0.35 22.94
C GLY A 46 4.36 -1.04 22.30
N ASP A 47 3.62 -2.02 22.82
CA ASP A 47 3.64 -3.41 22.37
C ASP A 47 2.56 -3.74 21.34
N ARG A 48 1.67 -2.79 20.99
CA ARG A 48 0.59 -2.98 20.02
C ARG A 48 0.75 -2.10 18.80
N ILE A 49 0.07 -2.48 17.72
CA ILE A 49 -0.18 -1.60 16.57
C ILE A 49 -1.66 -1.26 16.48
N VAL A 50 -1.95 -0.02 16.13
CA VAL A 50 -3.31 0.53 16.05
C VAL A 50 -3.49 1.17 14.69
N ARG A 51 -4.53 0.74 13.95
CA ARG A 51 -4.88 1.36 12.67
C ARG A 51 -5.30 2.81 12.93
N ASP A 52 -4.65 3.75 12.27
CA ASP A 52 -4.94 5.18 12.39
C ASP A 52 -5.53 5.80 11.12
N GLY A 53 -5.66 5.00 10.05
CA GLY A 53 -6.48 5.34 8.89
C GLY A 53 -6.25 4.44 7.69
N THR A 54 -6.91 4.76 6.57
CA THR A 54 -6.74 4.10 5.28
C THR A 54 -6.51 5.16 4.21
N PHE A 55 -5.39 5.07 3.50
CA PHE A 55 -5.13 5.85 2.30
C PHE A 55 -5.97 5.30 1.15
N ARG A 56 -6.71 6.20 0.48
CA ARG A 56 -7.63 5.86 -0.60
C ARG A 56 -7.11 6.41 -1.91
N TYR A 57 -7.17 5.58 -2.94
CA TYR A 57 -6.83 5.91 -4.33
C TYR A 57 -8.02 5.56 -5.24
N PRO A 58 -8.06 6.06 -6.50
CA PRO A 58 -9.14 5.76 -7.42
C PRO A 58 -9.37 4.26 -7.61
N GLY A 59 -10.63 3.82 -7.54
CA GLY A 59 -10.99 2.40 -7.65
C GLY A 59 -10.51 1.72 -8.95
N GLY A 60 -10.37 2.48 -10.05
CA GLY A 60 -9.83 1.99 -11.32
C GLY A 60 -8.37 1.54 -11.28
N MET A 61 -7.62 1.90 -10.23
CA MET A 61 -6.25 1.45 -9.98
C MET A 61 -6.20 0.08 -9.28
N HIS A 62 -7.35 -0.52 -8.95
CA HIS A 62 -7.46 -1.86 -8.38
C HIS A 62 -6.48 -2.10 -7.21
N PHE A 63 -5.60 -3.10 -7.34
CA PHE A 63 -4.72 -3.54 -6.28
C PHE A 63 -3.35 -2.88 -6.40
N SER A 64 -2.86 -2.33 -5.28
CA SER A 64 -1.46 -1.91 -5.17
C SER A 64 -0.59 -3.14 -5.03
N GLN A 65 0.47 -3.29 -5.83
CA GLN A 65 1.46 -4.37 -5.72
C GLN A 65 2.77 -3.93 -5.05
N GLY A 66 2.91 -2.64 -4.75
CA GLY A 66 4.13 -2.13 -4.14
C GLY A 66 3.90 -0.72 -3.66
N VAL A 67 4.40 -0.41 -2.46
CA VAL A 67 4.24 0.92 -1.85
C VAL A 67 5.58 1.43 -1.32
N ARG A 68 5.82 2.73 -1.51
CA ARG A 68 6.95 3.44 -0.91
C ARG A 68 6.49 4.80 -0.40
N ILE A 69 6.91 5.15 0.81
CA ILE A 69 6.69 6.48 1.39
C ILE A 69 8.01 7.24 1.41
N ALA A 70 8.05 8.42 0.81
CA ALA A 70 9.25 9.27 0.80
C ALA A 70 8.89 10.73 0.52
N GLY A 71 9.49 11.66 1.26
CA GLY A 71 9.38 13.10 0.98
C GLY A 71 7.95 13.65 1.02
N GLY A 72 7.09 13.12 1.91
CA GLY A 72 5.68 13.51 1.97
C GLY A 72 4.83 12.99 0.80
N LYS A 73 5.34 11.99 0.07
CA LYS A 73 4.65 11.34 -1.02
C LYS A 73 4.45 9.86 -0.73
N LEU A 74 3.39 9.32 -1.31
CA LEU A 74 3.17 7.88 -1.46
C LEU A 74 3.37 7.52 -2.93
N TYR A 75 4.21 6.53 -3.19
CA TYR A 75 4.38 5.94 -4.51
C TYR A 75 3.80 4.55 -4.49
N SER A 76 3.01 4.21 -5.51
CA SER A 76 2.35 2.91 -5.59
C SER A 76 2.35 2.38 -7.01
N ILE A 77 2.62 1.08 -7.16
CA ILE A 77 2.50 0.36 -8.42
C ILE A 77 1.15 -0.35 -8.43
N HIS A 78 0.40 -0.16 -9.51
CA HIS A 78 -0.90 -0.77 -9.71
C HIS A 78 -0.91 -1.54 -11.03
N THR A 79 -1.50 -2.73 -11.00
CA THR A 79 -1.70 -3.59 -12.16
C THR A 79 -3.10 -4.22 -12.12
N PHE A 80 -3.54 -4.78 -13.25
CA PHE A 80 -4.83 -5.47 -13.40
C PHE A 80 -6.07 -4.57 -13.33
N GLY A 81 -5.91 -3.26 -13.48
CA GLY A 81 -6.99 -2.28 -13.51
C GLY A 81 -7.17 -1.64 -14.88
N SER A 82 -7.99 -0.59 -14.95
CA SER A 82 -8.01 0.31 -16.10
C SER A 82 -6.91 1.37 -16.02
N MET A 83 -6.09 1.33 -14.97
CA MET A 83 -5.08 2.32 -14.64
C MET A 83 -3.81 1.65 -14.13
N ASP A 84 -3.12 0.93 -15.00
CA ASP A 84 -1.84 0.30 -14.67
C ASP A 84 -0.70 1.34 -14.70
N GLY A 85 0.32 1.15 -13.86
CA GLY A 85 1.49 2.02 -13.82
C GLY A 85 2.07 2.25 -12.43
N LEU A 86 3.13 3.06 -12.39
CA LEU A 86 3.65 3.65 -11.15
C LEU A 86 3.05 5.04 -10.98
N PHE A 87 2.49 5.28 -9.81
CA PHE A 87 1.78 6.51 -9.47
C PHE A 87 2.40 7.17 -8.25
N GLU A 88 2.41 8.49 -8.27
CA GLU A 88 2.76 9.36 -7.14
C GLU A 88 1.49 10.01 -6.59
N PHE A 89 1.40 10.09 -5.27
CA PHE A 89 0.36 10.80 -4.56
C PHE A 89 0.96 11.77 -3.54
N ASN A 90 0.31 12.92 -3.35
CA ASN A 90 0.54 13.70 -2.14
C ASN A 90 0.02 12.93 -0.93
N LEU A 91 0.84 12.81 0.11
CA LEU A 91 0.43 12.13 1.34
C LEU A 91 -0.18 13.16 2.30
N PRO A 92 -1.50 13.09 2.59
CA PRO A 92 -2.11 14.00 3.54
C PRO A 92 -1.65 13.69 4.98
N ALA A 93 -1.65 14.71 5.84
CA ALA A 93 -1.31 14.54 7.25
C ALA A 93 -2.29 13.59 7.97
N THR A 94 -3.58 13.62 7.57
CA THR A 94 -4.66 12.80 8.10
C THR A 94 -5.32 11.96 7.00
N LEU A 95 -5.74 10.75 7.34
CA LEU A 95 -6.42 9.83 6.41
C LEU A 95 -7.92 9.80 6.72
N ASP A 96 -8.69 10.69 6.09
CA ASP A 96 -10.12 10.93 6.34
C ASP A 96 -11.07 10.21 5.38
N LYS A 97 -10.54 9.21 4.64
CA LYS A 97 -11.21 8.45 3.57
C LYS A 97 -11.37 9.21 2.24
N THR A 98 -10.88 10.44 2.13
CA THR A 98 -10.83 11.15 0.85
C THR A 98 -9.95 10.40 -0.15
N VAL A 99 -10.49 10.14 -1.33
CA VAL A 99 -9.74 9.55 -2.45
C VAL A 99 -8.70 10.54 -2.95
N GLN A 100 -7.42 10.15 -2.86
CA GLN A 100 -6.29 10.94 -3.31
C GLN A 100 -6.07 10.73 -4.80
N GLN A 101 -5.98 11.82 -5.56
CA GLN A 101 -5.74 11.73 -7.01
C GLN A 101 -4.25 11.55 -7.30
N PRO A 102 -3.87 10.59 -8.14
CA PRO A 102 -2.48 10.32 -8.48
C PRO A 102 -1.96 11.22 -9.61
N THR A 103 -0.64 11.30 -9.71
CA THR A 103 0.08 11.58 -10.96
C THR A 103 0.75 10.30 -11.42
N ARG A 104 0.53 9.89 -12.68
CA ARG A 104 1.26 8.74 -13.25
C ARG A 104 2.69 9.18 -13.54
N VAL A 105 3.68 8.52 -12.94
CA VAL A 105 5.11 8.89 -13.05
C VAL A 105 5.92 7.90 -13.88
N TRP A 106 5.39 6.70 -14.14
CA TRP A 106 5.93 5.79 -15.14
C TRP A 106 4.82 4.94 -15.75
N GLU A 107 4.83 4.84 -17.08
CA GLU A 107 3.91 3.98 -17.84
C GLU A 107 4.49 2.56 -17.90
N ILE A 108 3.71 1.58 -17.46
CA ILE A 108 3.97 0.18 -17.80
C ILE A 108 3.40 0.00 -19.20
N ALA A 109 4.27 -0.23 -20.20
CA ALA A 109 3.82 -0.45 -21.57
C ALA A 109 2.92 -1.71 -21.64
N GLU A 110 1.63 -1.50 -21.89
CA GLU A 110 0.59 -2.54 -21.90
C GLU A 110 0.86 -3.68 -22.90
N THR A 111 1.72 -3.46 -23.90
CA THR A 111 2.11 -4.47 -24.89
C THR A 111 2.97 -5.61 -24.33
N ARG A 112 3.30 -5.58 -23.03
CA ARG A 112 3.99 -6.66 -22.31
C ARG A 112 3.30 -7.08 -21.01
N MET A 113 1.97 -6.92 -20.91
CA MET A 113 1.22 -7.47 -19.78
C MET A 113 1.43 -8.99 -19.68
N HIS A 114 1.93 -9.42 -18.52
CA HIS A 114 1.99 -10.80 -18.00
C HIS A 114 2.07 -11.93 -19.04
N LEU A 115 3.30 -12.30 -19.42
CA LEU A 115 3.61 -13.66 -19.90
C LEU A 115 3.51 -14.73 -18.79
N GLU A 116 3.25 -14.31 -17.55
CA GLU A 116 2.88 -15.22 -16.47
C GLU A 116 1.38 -15.47 -16.52
N GLY A 117 0.98 -16.25 -17.53
CA GLY A 117 -0.19 -17.08 -17.41
C GLY A 117 0.06 -18.05 -16.26
N PHE A 118 -0.75 -17.95 -15.21
CA PHE A 118 -1.11 -19.16 -14.48
C PHE A 118 -1.98 -19.97 -15.46
N ASP A 119 -1.41 -21.03 -16.02
CA ASP A 119 -2.20 -22.13 -16.59
C ASP A 119 -3.04 -22.80 -15.50
#